data_AF-A0A7X6YMH2-F1
#
_entry.id   AF-A0A7X6YMH2-F1
#
_cell.length_a   1.000
_cell.length_b   1.000
_cell.length_c   1.000
_cell.angle_alpha   90.00
_cell.angle_beta   90.00
_cell.angle_gamma   90.00
#
_symmetry.space_group_name_H-M   'P 1'
#
loop_
_entity.id
_entity.type
_entity.pdbx_description
1 polymer ?
#
loop_
_entity_poly.entity_id
_entity_poly.type
_entity_poly.pdbx_seq_one_letter_code
_entity_poly.pdbx_strand_id
1 'polypeptide(L)'
;MSIENDLKKDGITIIEPLDTLSITLIAKFVAEKFISFFPFYRMQYDNLFVKVSRLNMYIANMPEGMSEANYFYKNESIYFKSGLSMDEMKELTIHEFIHHFQEMKDEKGVLYRLGLCDFTKLKVHGMALNEASVQLISSKILKKEEDTVKYYGIEFSTISPYYYPLLCNLINQMAYIAGYNILFDSTLYSNDKFKNCFKKLCGEKTLSEIEKNFDKILKAEEQIIICTSNLKENELNENEIAKASFKIGNCKKIIQDTFIKTQNMILTSYFNSTLNNLYSVQDIEDYRRKLYCYKDLLGTTDNYTYFNDYYINLMSKLDNIYESINGDGVTSLVIYKRSIWQIFTSKLIKLFGKNVEVENILQ
;
A
#
# COMPACT_ATOMS: atom_id res chain seq x y z
N MET A 1 -34.88 4.70 -6.63
CA MET A 1 -34.43 4.79 -5.23
C MET A 1 -33.92 6.22 -5.04
N SER A 2 -34.40 6.99 -4.07
CA SER A 2 -33.92 8.37 -3.88
C SER A 2 -32.52 8.35 -3.23
N ILE A 3 -31.69 9.35 -3.53
CA ILE A 3 -30.37 9.53 -2.91
C ILE A 3 -30.48 9.56 -1.38
N GLU A 4 -31.49 10.25 -0.85
CA GLU A 4 -31.74 10.34 0.58
C GLU A 4 -31.99 8.98 1.24
N ASN A 5 -32.67 8.06 0.54
CA ASN A 5 -32.89 6.71 1.05
C ASN A 5 -31.59 5.89 1.07
N ASP A 6 -30.66 6.15 0.16
CA ASP A 6 -29.37 5.47 0.16
C ASP A 6 -28.45 6.02 1.25
N LEU A 7 -28.40 7.35 1.45
CA LEU A 7 -27.67 7.97 2.56
C LEU A 7 -28.17 7.47 3.92
N LYS A 8 -29.50 7.37 4.10
CA LYS A 8 -30.09 6.84 5.35
C LYS A 8 -29.71 5.39 5.63
N LYS A 9 -29.50 4.55 4.60
CA LYS A 9 -29.02 3.17 4.81
C LYS A 9 -27.59 3.14 5.34
N ASP A 10 -26.78 4.12 4.94
CA ASP A 10 -25.42 4.30 5.41
C ASP A 10 -25.36 5.09 6.74
N GLY A 11 -26.52 5.43 7.33
CA GLY A 11 -26.63 6.19 8.58
C GLY A 11 -26.41 7.70 8.42
N ILE A 12 -26.28 8.20 7.21
CA ILE A 12 -26.03 9.63 6.92
C ILE A 12 -27.35 10.38 6.84
N THR A 13 -27.50 11.42 7.67
CA THR A 13 -28.65 12.32 7.63
C THR A 13 -28.18 13.76 7.42
N ILE A 14 -28.60 14.37 6.30
CA ILE A 14 -28.24 15.75 5.95
C ILE A 14 -28.86 16.73 6.96
N ILE A 15 -28.06 17.68 7.44
CA ILE A 15 -28.50 18.79 8.29
C ILE A 15 -28.76 20.00 7.39
N GLU A 16 -27.73 20.45 6.66
CA GLU A 16 -27.82 21.64 5.79
C GLU A 16 -26.74 21.61 4.69
N PRO A 17 -26.96 22.29 3.55
CA PRO A 17 -25.92 22.52 2.56
C PRO A 17 -24.88 23.52 3.09
N LEU A 18 -23.63 23.35 2.68
CA LEU A 18 -22.56 24.29 2.97
C LEU A 18 -22.78 25.59 2.18
N ASP A 19 -22.51 26.75 2.78
CA ASP A 19 -22.71 28.04 2.12
C ASP A 19 -21.66 28.29 1.02
N THR A 20 -21.98 29.21 0.10
CA THR A 20 -21.14 29.50 -1.08
C THR A 20 -19.75 30.02 -0.72
N LEU A 21 -19.61 30.80 0.36
CA LEU A 21 -18.31 31.31 0.78
C LEU A 21 -17.42 30.17 1.28
N SER A 22 -17.96 29.29 2.12
CA SER A 22 -17.25 28.11 2.61
C SER A 22 -16.80 27.19 1.47
N ILE A 23 -17.67 26.88 0.51
CA ILE A 23 -17.31 26.10 -0.70
C ILE A 23 -16.19 26.79 -1.49
N THR A 24 -16.26 28.11 -1.65
CA THR A 24 -15.24 28.89 -2.37
C THR A 24 -13.87 28.81 -1.68
N LEU A 25 -13.85 28.91 -0.34
CA LEU A 25 -12.62 28.81 0.44
C LEU A 25 -12.00 27.40 0.38
N ILE A 26 -12.83 26.35 0.42
CA ILE A 26 -12.40 24.96 0.21
C ILE A 26 -11.81 24.81 -1.19
N ALA A 27 -12.52 25.25 -2.23
CA ALA A 27 -12.08 25.12 -3.62
C ALA A 27 -10.73 25.78 -3.87
N LYS A 28 -10.54 27.00 -3.33
CA LYS A 28 -9.26 27.69 -3.38
C LYS A 28 -8.15 26.88 -2.71
N PHE A 29 -8.37 26.44 -1.47
CA PHE A 29 -7.37 25.66 -0.73
C PHE A 29 -6.98 24.37 -1.45
N VAL A 30 -7.96 23.59 -1.91
CA VAL A 30 -7.74 22.33 -2.62
C VAL A 30 -6.95 22.56 -3.90
N ALA A 31 -7.36 23.54 -4.72
CA ALA A 31 -6.66 23.84 -5.97
C ALA A 31 -5.21 24.30 -5.74
N GLU A 32 -4.96 25.17 -4.76
CA GLU A 32 -3.60 25.61 -4.40
C GLU A 32 -2.70 24.44 -3.97
N LYS A 33 -3.22 23.56 -3.10
CA LYS A 33 -2.47 22.39 -2.60
C LYS A 33 -2.15 21.39 -3.70
N PHE A 34 -3.11 21.09 -4.58
CA PHE A 34 -2.89 20.19 -5.72
C PHE A 34 -1.86 20.74 -6.70
N ILE A 35 -1.96 22.01 -7.09
CA ILE A 35 -1.01 22.64 -8.02
C ILE A 35 0.40 22.67 -7.43
N SER A 36 0.52 22.98 -6.13
CA SER A 36 1.82 22.98 -5.46
C SER A 36 2.46 21.58 -5.41
N PHE A 37 1.67 20.52 -5.28
CA PHE A 37 2.20 19.16 -5.12
C PHE A 37 2.43 18.44 -6.47
N PHE A 38 1.61 18.74 -7.49
CA PHE A 38 1.70 18.13 -8.82
C PHE A 38 2.08 19.12 -9.94
N PRO A 39 3.19 19.87 -9.83
CA PRO A 39 3.54 20.92 -10.80
C PRO A 39 3.76 20.38 -12.22
N PHE A 40 4.08 19.08 -12.36
CA PHE A 40 4.36 18.44 -13.64
C PHE A 40 3.17 17.67 -14.24
N TYR A 41 2.02 17.58 -13.56
CA TYR A 41 0.84 16.85 -14.03
C TYR A 41 -0.03 17.64 -15.01
N ARG A 42 0.45 18.80 -15.51
CA ARG A 42 -0.30 19.72 -16.40
C ARG A 42 -1.69 20.08 -15.85
N MET A 43 -1.86 20.06 -14.53
CA MET A 43 -3.09 20.53 -13.88
C MET A 43 -3.14 22.06 -13.95
N GLN A 44 -4.33 22.61 -14.15
CA GLN A 44 -4.56 24.05 -14.18
C GLN A 44 -5.39 24.46 -12.97
N TYR A 45 -4.96 25.52 -12.29
CA TYR A 45 -5.62 26.03 -11.09
C TYR A 45 -7.10 26.30 -11.35
N ASP A 46 -7.43 27.04 -12.41
CA ASP A 46 -8.82 27.43 -12.71
C ASP A 46 -9.73 26.21 -12.92
N ASN A 47 -9.23 25.17 -13.60
CA ASN A 47 -10.00 23.95 -13.82
C ASN A 47 -10.25 23.19 -12.52
N LEU A 48 -9.24 23.10 -11.64
CA LEU A 48 -9.39 22.46 -10.33
C LEU A 48 -10.35 23.26 -9.44
N PHE A 49 -10.16 24.58 -9.36
CA PHE A 49 -11.00 25.47 -8.59
C PHE A 49 -12.46 25.36 -9.03
N VAL A 50 -12.74 25.45 -10.34
CA VAL A 50 -14.09 25.31 -10.89
C VAL A 50 -14.67 23.93 -10.57
N LYS A 51 -13.89 22.85 -10.73
CA LYS A 51 -14.35 21.49 -10.46
C LYS A 51 -14.74 21.31 -8.98
N VAL A 52 -13.90 21.76 -8.04
CA VAL A 52 -14.20 21.66 -6.61
C VAL A 52 -15.36 22.58 -6.21
N SER A 53 -15.43 23.80 -6.73
CA SER A 53 -16.48 24.77 -6.41
C SER A 53 -17.89 24.34 -6.84
N ARG A 54 -17.98 23.37 -7.77
CA ARG A 54 -19.24 22.81 -8.26
C ARG A 54 -19.69 21.56 -7.51
N LEU A 55 -18.86 21.03 -6.61
CA LEU A 55 -19.27 19.91 -5.76
C LEU A 55 -20.33 20.40 -4.78
N ASN A 56 -21.40 19.61 -4.65
CA ASN A 56 -22.34 19.84 -3.58
C ASN A 56 -21.70 19.34 -2.28
N MET A 57 -21.72 20.19 -1.26
CA MET A 57 -21.13 19.91 0.04
C MET A 57 -22.19 20.12 1.13
N TYR A 58 -22.25 19.23 2.10
CA TYR A 58 -23.29 19.22 3.13
C TYR A 58 -22.69 18.99 4.51
N ILE A 59 -23.30 19.59 5.53
CA ILE A 59 -23.14 19.16 6.92
C ILE A 59 -24.15 18.06 7.20
N ALA A 60 -23.71 16.97 7.84
CA ALA A 60 -24.53 15.80 8.10
C ALA A 60 -24.26 15.19 9.48
N ASN A 61 -25.27 14.51 10.01
CA ASN A 61 -25.07 13.54 11.08
C ASN A 61 -24.56 12.24 10.45
N MET A 62 -23.47 11.70 10.98
CA MET A 62 -22.81 10.49 10.51
C MET A 62 -22.59 9.52 11.69
N PRO A 63 -22.68 8.20 11.47
CA PRO A 63 -22.57 7.21 12.53
C PRO A 63 -21.17 7.19 13.16
N GLU A 64 -21.09 6.78 14.43
CA GLU A 64 -19.81 6.53 15.09
C GLU A 64 -19.02 5.43 14.35
N GLY A 65 -17.72 5.66 14.16
CA GLY A 65 -16.85 4.74 13.44
C GLY A 65 -16.79 4.97 11.92
N MET A 66 -17.63 5.85 11.37
CA MET A 66 -17.47 6.36 10.00
C MET A 66 -16.42 7.48 9.93
N SER A 67 -15.81 7.64 8.76
CA SER A 67 -14.95 8.80 8.45
C SER A 67 -15.69 10.13 8.72
N GLU A 68 -14.94 11.15 9.10
CA GLU A 68 -15.45 12.49 9.41
C GLU A 68 -15.91 13.26 8.17
N ALA A 69 -15.48 12.81 6.99
CA ALA A 69 -16.04 13.21 5.71
C ALA A 69 -16.30 11.98 4.85
N ASN A 70 -17.25 12.09 3.93
CA ASN A 70 -17.53 11.04 2.96
C ASN A 70 -17.96 11.61 1.61
N TYR A 71 -17.25 11.19 0.56
CA TYR A 71 -17.65 11.39 -0.81
C TYR A 71 -18.62 10.31 -1.28
N PHE A 72 -19.81 10.74 -1.72
CA PHE A 72 -20.86 9.84 -2.19
C PHE A 72 -20.98 9.90 -3.72
N TYR A 73 -20.43 8.90 -4.40
CA TYR A 73 -20.34 8.84 -5.86
C TYR A 73 -21.70 8.88 -6.60
N LYS A 74 -22.80 8.50 -5.94
CA LYS A 74 -24.14 8.45 -6.58
C LYS A 74 -24.70 9.84 -6.90
N ASN A 75 -24.32 10.86 -6.14
CA ASN A 75 -24.70 12.25 -6.41
C ASN A 75 -23.52 13.22 -6.39
N GLU A 76 -22.29 12.69 -6.48
CA GLU A 76 -21.05 13.46 -6.58
C GLU A 76 -20.95 14.56 -5.50
N SER A 77 -21.30 14.20 -4.27
CA SER A 77 -21.39 15.15 -3.15
C SER A 77 -20.50 14.73 -1.98
N ILE A 78 -20.03 15.72 -1.22
CA ILE A 78 -19.25 15.50 0.00
C ILE A 78 -20.13 15.80 1.21
N TYR A 79 -20.12 14.91 2.19
CA TYR A 79 -20.81 15.06 3.46
C TYR A 79 -19.78 15.17 4.57
N PHE A 80 -19.85 16.25 5.34
CA PHE A 80 -19.01 16.50 6.50
C PHE A 80 -19.79 16.19 7.77
N LYS A 81 -19.15 15.49 8.71
CA LYS A 81 -19.71 15.27 10.03
C LYS A 81 -19.93 16.61 10.73
N SER A 82 -21.09 16.77 11.37
CA SER A 82 -21.40 17.95 12.17
C SER A 82 -20.34 18.19 13.25
N GLY A 83 -19.96 19.46 13.42
CA GLY A 83 -18.99 19.91 14.43
C GLY A 83 -17.56 20.15 13.91
N LEU A 84 -17.27 19.85 12.64
CA LEU A 84 -15.97 20.13 12.04
C LEU A 84 -15.73 21.63 11.83
N SER A 85 -14.50 22.06 12.07
CA SER A 85 -14.02 23.40 11.74
C SER A 85 -13.78 23.55 10.22
N MET A 86 -13.65 24.80 9.78
CA MET A 86 -13.36 25.11 8.38
C MET A 86 -12.03 24.53 7.91
N ASP A 87 -11.01 24.46 8.78
CA ASP A 87 -9.71 23.93 8.41
C ASP A 87 -9.72 22.40 8.34
N GLU A 88 -10.44 21.73 9.24
CA GLU A 88 -10.68 20.27 9.14
C GLU A 88 -11.43 19.91 7.86
N MET A 89 -12.49 20.65 7.52
CA MET A 89 -13.22 20.43 6.26
C MET A 89 -12.33 20.61 5.03
N LYS A 90 -11.46 21.63 5.01
CA LYS A 90 -10.48 21.84 3.92
C LYS A 90 -9.52 20.66 3.78
N GLU A 91 -8.96 20.18 4.89
CA GLU A 91 -8.03 19.05 4.88
C GLU A 91 -8.71 17.76 4.42
N LEU A 92 -9.88 17.45 4.97
CA LEU A 92 -10.68 16.27 4.59
C LEU A 92 -11.12 16.34 3.12
N THR A 93 -11.42 17.53 2.60
CA THR A 93 -11.78 17.68 1.18
C THR A 93 -10.65 17.24 0.24
N ILE A 94 -9.37 17.33 0.63
CA ILE A 94 -8.28 16.81 -0.22
C ILE A 94 -8.48 15.32 -0.50
N HIS A 95 -8.82 14.54 0.53
CA HIS A 95 -9.09 13.11 0.41
C HIS A 95 -10.32 12.83 -0.44
N GLU A 96 -11.45 13.45 -0.07
CA GLU A 96 -12.73 13.24 -0.75
C GLU A 96 -12.71 13.70 -2.22
N PHE A 97 -11.96 14.76 -2.52
CA PHE A 97 -11.80 15.23 -3.89
C PHE A 97 -10.98 14.27 -4.75
N ILE A 98 -10.01 13.53 -4.19
CA ILE A 98 -9.31 12.48 -4.94
C ILE A 98 -10.29 11.39 -5.38
N HIS A 99 -11.23 10.98 -4.51
CA HIS A 99 -12.28 10.04 -4.91
C HIS A 99 -13.16 10.59 -6.03
N HIS A 100 -13.57 11.86 -5.95
CA HIS A 100 -14.27 12.50 -7.06
C HIS A 100 -13.44 12.51 -8.35
N PHE A 101 -12.13 12.73 -8.24
CA PHE A 101 -11.22 12.76 -9.38
C PHE A 101 -11.04 11.39 -10.05
N GLN A 102 -11.17 10.32 -9.27
CA GLN A 102 -10.99 8.93 -9.67
C GLN A 102 -12.13 8.34 -10.51
N GLU A 103 -13.32 8.92 -10.47
CA GLU A 103 -14.51 8.23 -10.99
C GLU A 103 -14.39 7.85 -12.46
N MET A 104 -14.66 6.58 -12.76
CA MET A 104 -14.96 6.13 -14.12
C MET A 104 -16.34 5.48 -14.16
N LYS A 105 -17.23 6.09 -14.94
CA LYS A 105 -18.62 5.67 -15.14
C LYS A 105 -18.82 5.18 -16.57
N ASP A 106 -19.67 4.18 -16.74
CA ASP A 106 -20.09 3.72 -18.06
C ASP A 106 -21.05 4.73 -18.72
N GLU A 107 -21.49 4.46 -19.95
CA GLU A 107 -22.43 5.32 -20.70
C GLU A 107 -23.79 5.50 -19.99
N LYS A 108 -24.12 4.65 -19.03
CA LYS A 108 -25.35 4.70 -18.22
C LYS A 108 -25.13 5.42 -16.89
N GLY A 109 -23.93 5.96 -16.65
CA GLY A 109 -23.57 6.63 -15.40
C GLY A 109 -23.25 5.69 -14.24
N VAL A 110 -23.06 4.39 -14.49
CA VAL A 110 -22.74 3.40 -13.45
C VAL A 110 -21.23 3.39 -13.21
N LEU A 111 -20.83 3.60 -11.96
CA LEU A 111 -19.42 3.54 -11.55
C LEU A 111 -18.88 2.12 -11.73
N TYR A 112 -17.82 1.97 -12.54
CA TYR A 112 -17.15 0.67 -12.73
C TYR A 112 -15.73 0.66 -12.17
N ARG A 113 -15.13 1.83 -11.89
CA ARG A 113 -13.77 1.93 -11.34
C ARG A 113 -13.58 3.20 -10.51
N LEU A 114 -12.78 3.08 -9.46
CA LEU A 114 -12.32 4.19 -8.61
C LEU A 114 -10.84 3.98 -8.28
N GLY A 115 -9.95 4.70 -8.96
CA GLY A 115 -8.50 4.59 -8.80
C GLY A 115 -8.00 3.17 -9.02
N LEU A 116 -7.49 2.57 -7.94
CA LEU A 116 -6.98 1.20 -7.90
C LEU A 116 -8.08 0.16 -7.63
N CYS A 117 -9.32 0.57 -7.39
CA CYS A 117 -10.45 -0.31 -7.11
C CYS A 117 -11.30 -0.57 -8.36
N ASP A 118 -11.63 -1.85 -8.61
CA ASP A 118 -12.41 -2.33 -9.75
C ASP A 118 -13.74 -2.93 -9.28
N PHE A 119 -14.86 -2.43 -9.83
CA PHE A 119 -16.24 -2.84 -9.50
C PHE A 119 -16.86 -3.76 -10.57
N THR A 120 -16.14 -4.06 -11.66
CA THR A 120 -16.67 -4.90 -12.77
C THR A 120 -16.78 -6.39 -12.41
N LYS A 121 -16.09 -6.82 -11.35
CA LYS A 121 -16.07 -8.21 -10.90
C LYS A 121 -17.14 -8.45 -9.83
N LEU A 122 -17.57 -9.70 -9.71
CA LEU A 122 -18.52 -10.18 -8.68
C LEU A 122 -18.14 -9.78 -7.25
N LYS A 123 -16.84 -9.62 -6.97
CA LYS A 123 -16.33 -9.08 -5.71
C LYS A 123 -15.54 -7.82 -6.03
N VAL A 124 -15.73 -6.78 -5.22
CA VAL A 124 -14.91 -5.57 -5.25
C VAL A 124 -13.48 -5.96 -4.94
N HIS A 125 -12.54 -5.49 -5.76
CA HIS A 125 -11.11 -5.80 -5.61
C HIS A 125 -10.30 -4.51 -5.49
N GLY A 126 -9.43 -4.45 -4.47
CA GLY A 126 -8.48 -3.35 -4.29
C GLY A 126 -9.06 -2.11 -3.62
N MET A 127 -10.15 -2.24 -2.87
CA MET A 127 -10.74 -1.15 -2.10
C MET A 127 -9.75 -0.64 -1.06
N ALA A 128 -9.29 -1.49 -0.14
CA ALA A 128 -8.35 -1.07 0.90
C ALA A 128 -7.01 -0.57 0.34
N LEU A 129 -6.58 -1.12 -0.81
CA LEU A 129 -5.40 -0.65 -1.53
C LEU A 129 -5.61 0.78 -2.09
N ASN A 130 -6.80 1.05 -2.64
CA ASN A 130 -7.16 2.37 -3.13
C ASN A 130 -7.21 3.40 -1.98
N GLU A 131 -7.93 3.09 -0.91
CA GLU A 131 -8.06 3.96 0.26
C GLU A 131 -6.70 4.32 0.86
N ALA A 132 -5.81 3.34 0.99
CA ALA A 132 -4.45 3.56 1.44
C ALA A 132 -3.68 4.53 0.52
N SER A 133 -3.84 4.38 -0.80
CA SER A 133 -3.18 5.25 -1.77
C SER A 133 -3.75 6.68 -1.74
N VAL A 134 -5.08 6.80 -1.67
CA VAL A 134 -5.75 8.10 -1.55
C VAL A 134 -5.26 8.81 -0.29
N GLN A 135 -5.26 8.12 0.85
CA GLN A 135 -4.81 8.70 2.11
C GLN A 135 -3.32 9.07 2.11
N LEU A 136 -2.46 8.25 1.50
CA LEU A 136 -1.04 8.55 1.34
C LEU A 136 -0.84 9.82 0.49
N ILE A 137 -1.56 9.95 -0.64
CA ILE A 137 -1.50 11.13 -1.50
C ILE A 137 -2.00 12.36 -0.76
N SER A 138 -3.14 12.27 -0.06
CA SER A 138 -3.70 13.37 0.74
C SER A 138 -2.71 13.88 1.77
N SER A 139 -2.08 12.96 2.51
CA SER A 139 -1.08 13.30 3.53
C SER A 139 0.15 13.99 2.93
N LYS A 140 0.60 13.57 1.73
CA LYS A 140 1.71 14.22 1.01
C LYS A 140 1.33 15.60 0.45
N ILE A 141 0.13 15.76 -0.10
CA ILE A 141 -0.41 17.05 -0.56
C ILE A 141 -0.47 18.05 0.62
N LEU A 142 -0.93 17.57 1.77
CA LEU A 142 -1.03 18.35 3.00
C LEU A 142 0.34 18.58 3.67
N LYS A 143 1.41 17.93 3.21
CA LYS A 143 2.76 17.98 3.79
C LYS A 143 2.76 17.59 5.28
N LYS A 144 2.00 16.55 5.63
CA LYS A 144 2.00 16.00 6.99
C LYS A 144 3.38 15.46 7.33
N GLU A 145 3.80 15.68 8.57
CA GLU A 145 5.05 15.15 9.09
C GLU A 145 4.95 13.65 9.33
N GLU A 146 6.08 12.97 9.23
CA GLU A 146 6.16 11.55 9.57
C GLU A 146 6.23 11.39 11.09
N ASP A 147 5.47 10.44 11.61
CA ASP A 147 5.46 10.10 13.02
C ASP A 147 5.68 8.59 13.21
N THR A 148 6.32 8.21 14.31
CA THR A 148 6.51 6.82 14.71
C THR A 148 5.42 6.42 15.69
N VAL A 149 4.58 5.48 15.27
CA VAL A 149 3.40 5.06 16.01
C VAL A 149 3.45 3.58 16.35
N LYS A 150 2.72 3.18 17.41
CA LYS A 150 2.56 1.79 17.80
C LYS A 150 1.09 1.37 17.78
N TYR A 151 0.71 0.60 16.76
CA TYR A 151 -0.64 0.04 16.62
C TYR A 151 -0.61 -1.48 16.67
N TYR A 152 -1.46 -2.07 17.53
CA TYR A 152 -1.62 -3.52 17.67
C TYR A 152 -0.29 -4.29 17.87
N GLY A 153 0.65 -3.67 18.59
CA GLY A 153 1.98 -4.24 18.86
C GLY A 153 2.99 -4.10 17.72
N ILE A 154 2.66 -3.36 16.67
CA ILE A 154 3.56 -3.03 15.55
C ILE A 154 3.97 -1.57 15.71
N GLU A 155 5.27 -1.31 15.78
CA GLU A 155 5.88 0.01 15.76
C GLU A 155 6.38 0.32 14.35
N PHE A 156 6.01 1.48 13.78
CA PHE A 156 6.36 1.86 12.42
C PHE A 156 6.22 3.36 12.20
N SER A 157 6.87 3.87 11.15
CA SER A 157 6.72 5.27 10.71
C SER A 157 5.61 5.42 9.67
N THR A 158 4.84 6.50 9.78
CA THR A 158 3.80 6.87 8.82
C THR A 158 3.54 8.38 8.83
N ILE A 159 3.18 8.93 7.66
CA ILE A 159 2.71 10.32 7.53
C ILE A 159 1.20 10.48 7.78
N SER A 160 0.52 9.38 8.11
CA SER A 160 -0.92 9.35 8.37
C SER A 160 -1.22 8.56 9.64
N PRO A 161 -0.80 9.06 10.83
CA PRO A 161 -0.93 8.32 12.08
C PRO A 161 -2.38 8.07 12.48
N TYR A 162 -3.31 8.96 12.10
CA TYR A 162 -4.71 8.89 12.51
C TYR A 162 -5.64 8.20 11.50
N TYR A 163 -5.25 8.12 10.23
CA TYR A 163 -6.10 7.57 9.16
C TYR A 163 -5.37 6.43 8.43
N TYR A 164 -5.90 5.22 8.54
CA TYR A 164 -5.37 4.00 7.93
C TYR A 164 -3.85 3.81 8.09
N PRO A 165 -3.26 3.98 9.30
CA PRO A 165 -1.81 4.09 9.47
C PRO A 165 -1.05 2.87 8.94
N LEU A 166 -1.56 1.66 9.21
CA LEU A 166 -0.96 0.40 8.76
C LEU A 166 -1.01 0.24 7.24
N LEU A 167 -2.16 0.52 6.64
CA LEU A 167 -2.32 0.43 5.19
C LEU A 167 -1.48 1.47 4.46
N CYS A 168 -1.39 2.70 5.02
CA CYS A 168 -0.52 3.76 4.52
C CYS A 168 0.96 3.36 4.55
N ASN A 169 1.41 2.70 5.62
CA ASN A 169 2.78 2.17 5.67
C ASN A 169 3.01 1.10 4.59
N LEU A 170 2.10 0.13 4.44
CA LEU A 170 2.25 -0.93 3.43
C LEU A 170 2.22 -0.39 1.99
N ILE A 171 1.33 0.56 1.67
CA ILE A 171 1.30 1.15 0.32
C ILE A 171 2.52 2.02 0.06
N ASN A 172 3.08 2.67 1.10
CA ASN A 172 4.34 3.41 1.02
C ASN A 172 5.52 2.48 0.68
N GLN A 173 5.57 1.29 1.29
CA GLN A 173 6.53 0.24 0.93
C GLN A 173 6.40 -0.18 -0.55
N MET A 174 5.16 -0.37 -1.04
CA MET A 174 4.92 -0.69 -2.44
C MET A 174 5.32 0.46 -3.38
N ALA A 175 5.04 1.71 -2.99
CA ALA A 175 5.39 2.91 -3.74
C ALA A 175 6.90 3.13 -3.82
N TYR A 176 7.65 2.80 -2.77
CA TYR A 176 9.11 2.90 -2.76
C TYR A 176 9.75 1.97 -3.80
N ILE A 177 9.19 0.77 -4.01
CA ILE A 177 9.74 -0.19 -4.98
C ILE A 177 9.26 0.05 -6.41
N ALA A 178 7.97 0.34 -6.61
CA ALA A 178 7.37 0.51 -7.92
C ALA A 178 7.39 1.97 -8.43
N GLY A 179 7.57 2.95 -7.54
CA GLY A 179 7.67 4.37 -7.85
C GLY A 179 6.41 5.15 -7.45
N TYR A 180 6.60 6.20 -6.64
CA TYR A 180 5.53 7.11 -6.19
C TYR A 180 4.74 7.74 -7.33
N ASN A 181 5.41 8.22 -8.37
CA ASN A 181 4.74 8.85 -9.51
C ASN A 181 3.82 7.86 -10.25
N ILE A 182 4.19 6.58 -10.31
CA ILE A 182 3.37 5.54 -10.93
C ILE A 182 2.14 5.27 -10.05
N LEU A 183 2.32 5.19 -8.73
CA LEU A 183 1.20 5.09 -7.80
C LEU A 183 0.24 6.26 -7.96
N PHE A 184 0.75 7.49 -7.93
CA PHE A 184 -0.06 8.71 -8.01
C PHE A 184 -0.81 8.80 -9.35
N ASP A 185 -0.16 8.48 -10.47
CA ASP A 185 -0.82 8.44 -11.78
C ASP A 185 -1.95 7.41 -11.83
N SER A 186 -1.71 6.18 -11.37
CA SER A 186 -2.74 5.15 -11.35
C SER A 186 -3.88 5.43 -10.39
N THR A 187 -3.58 6.04 -9.24
CA THR A 187 -4.58 6.41 -8.25
C THR A 187 -5.41 7.60 -8.71
N LEU A 188 -4.85 8.62 -9.37
CA LEU A 188 -5.62 9.78 -9.82
C LEU A 188 -6.41 9.49 -11.11
N TYR A 189 -5.79 8.82 -12.08
CA TYR A 189 -6.37 8.61 -13.40
C TYR A 189 -6.95 7.21 -13.61
N SER A 190 -7.18 6.46 -12.53
CA SER A 190 -7.86 5.16 -12.53
C SER A 190 -7.36 4.20 -13.60
N ASN A 191 -6.05 3.96 -13.60
CA ASN A 191 -5.39 3.08 -14.57
C ASN A 191 -4.55 1.99 -13.90
N ASP A 192 -4.10 1.00 -14.67
CA ASP A 192 -3.40 -0.18 -14.15
C ASP A 192 -1.88 -0.09 -14.16
N LYS A 193 -1.27 1.07 -14.45
CA LYS A 193 0.20 1.18 -14.57
C LYS A 193 0.92 0.72 -13.30
N PHE A 194 0.44 1.13 -12.12
CA PHE A 194 1.02 0.74 -10.84
C PHE A 194 0.90 -0.76 -10.59
N LYS A 195 -0.31 -1.32 -10.74
CA LYS A 195 -0.53 -2.76 -10.58
C LYS A 195 0.30 -3.57 -11.56
N ASN A 196 0.37 -3.16 -12.82
CA ASN A 196 1.17 -3.85 -13.84
C ASN A 196 2.68 -3.74 -13.57
N CYS A 197 3.16 -2.58 -13.12
CA CYS A 197 4.54 -2.40 -12.68
C CYS A 197 4.86 -3.33 -11.51
N PHE A 198 4.01 -3.35 -10.49
CA PHE A 198 4.18 -4.22 -9.32
C PHE A 198 4.12 -5.70 -9.69
N LYS A 199 3.19 -6.12 -10.57
CA LYS A 199 3.13 -7.49 -11.10
C LYS A 199 4.43 -7.88 -11.81
N LYS A 200 5.02 -6.98 -12.60
CA LYS A 200 6.30 -7.23 -13.28
C LYS A 200 7.45 -7.40 -12.27
N LEU A 201 7.46 -6.61 -11.20
CA LEU A 201 8.51 -6.61 -10.19
C LEU A 201 8.41 -7.78 -9.21
N CYS A 202 7.20 -8.12 -8.76
CA CYS A 202 6.96 -9.03 -7.63
C CYS A 202 6.15 -10.28 -7.99
N GLY A 203 5.55 -10.32 -9.19
CA GLY A 203 4.68 -11.40 -9.65
C GLY A 203 3.20 -11.17 -9.37
N GLU A 204 2.33 -11.74 -10.22
CA GLU A 204 0.88 -11.56 -10.12
C GLU A 204 0.26 -12.20 -8.87
N LYS A 205 0.72 -13.40 -8.51
CA LYS A 205 0.27 -14.08 -7.28
C LYS A 205 0.55 -13.24 -6.04
N THR A 206 1.72 -12.59 -6.01
CA THR A 206 2.13 -11.71 -4.92
C THR A 206 1.22 -10.51 -4.80
N LEU A 207 0.95 -9.79 -5.91
CA LEU A 207 0.03 -8.66 -5.89
C LEU A 207 -1.37 -9.08 -5.40
N SER A 208 -1.90 -10.19 -5.92
CA SER A 208 -3.24 -10.66 -5.54
C SER A 208 -3.35 -11.00 -4.05
N GLU A 209 -2.29 -11.56 -3.46
CA GLU A 209 -2.25 -11.86 -2.02
C GLU A 209 -2.09 -10.60 -1.18
N ILE A 210 -1.29 -9.63 -1.63
CA ILE A 210 -1.17 -8.32 -0.99
C ILE A 210 -2.52 -7.60 -0.97
N GLU A 211 -3.24 -7.52 -2.09
CA GLU A 211 -4.57 -6.90 -2.16
C GLU A 211 -5.55 -7.54 -1.16
N LYS A 212 -5.57 -8.87 -1.07
CA LYS A 212 -6.39 -9.59 -0.08
C LYS A 212 -5.99 -9.26 1.36
N ASN A 213 -4.71 -9.12 1.63
CA ASN A 213 -4.21 -8.81 2.97
C ASN A 213 -4.56 -7.37 3.38
N PHE A 214 -4.53 -6.40 2.46
CA PHE A 214 -5.02 -5.04 2.70
C PHE A 214 -6.50 -5.07 3.12
N ASP A 215 -7.36 -5.74 2.34
CA ASP A 215 -8.79 -5.86 2.67
C ASP A 215 -9.02 -6.60 3.99
N LYS A 216 -8.15 -7.57 4.33
CA LYS A 216 -8.22 -8.32 5.59
C LYS A 216 -7.85 -7.46 6.80
N ILE A 217 -6.84 -6.59 6.68
CA ILE A 217 -6.47 -5.63 7.73
C ILE A 217 -7.63 -4.65 7.93
N LEU A 218 -8.12 -4.03 6.85
CA LEU A 218 -9.21 -3.05 6.92
C LEU A 218 -10.45 -3.63 7.62
N LYS A 219 -10.89 -4.83 7.20
CA LYS A 219 -12.05 -5.50 7.83
C LYS A 219 -11.83 -5.81 9.30
N ALA A 220 -10.61 -6.16 9.70
CA ALA A 220 -10.31 -6.43 11.10
C ALA A 220 -10.34 -5.13 11.94
N GLU A 221 -9.88 -4.00 11.39
CA GLU A 221 -9.98 -2.68 12.02
C GLU A 221 -11.45 -2.25 12.18
N GLU A 222 -12.27 -2.40 11.13
CA GLU A 222 -13.72 -2.13 11.19
C GLU A 222 -14.42 -2.98 12.27
N GLN A 223 -14.08 -4.27 12.37
CA GLN A 223 -14.65 -5.14 13.41
C GLN A 223 -14.22 -4.71 14.83
N ILE A 224 -13.00 -4.21 15.01
CA ILE A 224 -12.57 -3.64 16.30
C ILE A 224 -13.40 -2.41 16.63
N ILE A 225 -13.61 -1.51 15.68
CA ILE A 225 -14.42 -0.30 15.88
C ILE A 225 -15.84 -0.69 16.30
N ILE A 226 -16.51 -1.57 15.55
CA ILE A 226 -17.87 -2.04 15.85
C ILE A 226 -17.93 -2.67 17.26
N CYS A 227 -17.01 -3.58 17.58
CA CYS A 227 -17.00 -4.22 18.91
C CYS A 227 -16.73 -3.19 20.03
N THR A 228 -15.90 -2.18 19.78
CA THR A 228 -15.57 -1.13 20.76
C THR A 228 -16.74 -0.18 20.98
N SER A 229 -17.47 0.18 19.92
CA SER A 229 -18.69 0.99 20.04
C SER A 229 -19.77 0.27 20.83
N ASN A 230 -20.00 -1.03 20.53
CA ASN A 230 -20.94 -1.83 21.30
C ASN A 230 -20.57 -1.89 22.79
N LEU A 231 -19.27 -1.97 23.11
CA LEU A 231 -18.79 -1.98 24.50
C LEU A 231 -19.07 -0.69 25.29
N LYS A 232 -19.39 0.42 24.61
CA LYS A 232 -19.75 1.70 25.25
C LYS A 232 -21.24 1.80 25.57
N GLU A 233 -22.07 0.86 25.14
CA GLU A 233 -23.50 0.87 25.43
C GLU A 233 -23.77 0.50 26.90
N ASN A 234 -24.66 1.25 27.57
CA ASN A 234 -24.81 1.25 29.04
C ASN A 234 -25.48 -0.01 29.64
N GLU A 235 -25.72 -1.08 28.86
CA GLU A 235 -26.52 -2.24 29.29
C GLU A 235 -25.95 -3.59 28.83
N LEU A 236 -24.62 -3.78 28.84
CA LEU A 236 -24.02 -5.07 28.50
C LEU A 236 -23.85 -6.00 29.72
N ASN A 237 -24.12 -7.29 29.53
CA ASN A 237 -23.79 -8.32 30.52
C ASN A 237 -22.33 -8.81 30.39
N GLU A 238 -21.82 -9.49 31.42
CA GLU A 238 -20.44 -9.98 31.47
C GLU A 238 -20.06 -10.87 30.27
N ASN A 239 -21.01 -11.70 29.79
CA ASN A 239 -20.78 -12.57 28.65
C ASN A 239 -20.62 -11.80 27.33
N GLU A 240 -21.36 -10.71 27.16
CA GLU A 240 -21.25 -9.83 25.99
C GLU A 240 -19.92 -9.08 25.98
N ILE A 241 -19.52 -8.55 27.14
CA ILE A 241 -18.22 -7.89 27.32
C ILE A 241 -17.08 -8.87 27.00
N ALA A 242 -17.14 -10.09 27.52
CA ALA A 242 -16.14 -11.12 27.26
C ALA A 242 -16.06 -11.50 25.78
N LYS A 243 -17.20 -11.68 25.10
CA LYS A 243 -17.26 -11.99 23.66
C LYS A 243 -16.67 -10.87 22.80
N ALA A 244 -17.03 -9.61 23.07
CA ALA A 244 -16.50 -8.46 22.35
C ALA A 244 -14.99 -8.32 22.56
N SER A 245 -14.52 -8.43 23.80
CA SER A 245 -13.10 -8.37 24.15
C SER A 245 -12.28 -9.48 23.47
N PHE A 246 -12.81 -10.71 23.42
CA PHE A 246 -12.18 -11.82 22.72
C PHE A 246 -12.09 -11.58 21.20
N LYS A 247 -13.16 -11.08 20.58
CA LYS A 247 -13.16 -10.71 19.15
C LYS A 247 -12.14 -9.63 18.84
N ILE A 248 -12.05 -8.60 19.68
CA ILE A 248 -11.06 -7.53 19.55
C ILE A 248 -9.65 -8.13 19.62
N GLY A 249 -9.36 -8.98 20.62
CA GLY A 249 -8.07 -9.66 20.73
C GLY A 249 -7.69 -10.47 19.48
N ASN A 250 -8.64 -11.24 18.92
CA ASN A 250 -8.42 -11.99 17.69
C ASN A 250 -8.16 -11.08 16.48
N CYS A 251 -8.91 -9.97 16.34
CA CYS A 251 -8.70 -9.02 15.27
C CYS A 251 -7.32 -8.36 15.35
N LYS A 252 -6.87 -7.96 16.56
CA LYS A 252 -5.52 -7.41 16.77
C LYS A 252 -4.43 -8.38 16.32
N LYS A 253 -4.58 -9.68 16.65
CA LYS A 253 -3.66 -10.73 16.20
C LYS A 253 -3.69 -10.91 14.69
N ILE A 254 -4.89 -10.96 14.09
CA ILE A 254 -5.06 -11.04 12.64
C ILE A 254 -4.36 -9.88 11.94
N ILE A 255 -4.51 -8.66 12.44
CA ILE A 255 -3.85 -7.47 11.90
C ILE A 255 -2.34 -7.61 11.98
N GLN A 256 -1.81 -7.93 13.17
CA GLN A 256 -0.37 -8.06 13.39
C GLN A 256 0.25 -9.12 12.44
N ASP A 257 -0.31 -10.32 12.41
CA ASP A 257 0.18 -11.42 11.57
C ASP A 257 0.08 -11.07 10.07
N THR A 258 -1.03 -10.45 9.66
CA THR A 258 -1.30 -10.11 8.25
C THR A 258 -0.38 -8.98 7.77
N PHE A 259 -0.16 -7.96 8.60
CA PHE A 259 0.76 -6.86 8.29
C PHE A 259 2.19 -7.37 8.11
N ILE A 260 2.73 -8.11 9.09
CA ILE A 260 4.11 -8.62 9.03
C ILE A 260 4.29 -9.57 7.85
N LYS A 261 3.32 -10.46 7.58
CA LYS A 261 3.33 -11.32 6.40
C LYS A 261 3.37 -10.51 5.10
N THR A 262 2.57 -9.44 5.01
CA THR A 262 2.45 -8.62 3.79
C THR A 262 3.73 -7.82 3.54
N GLN A 263 4.27 -7.18 4.56
CA GLN A 263 5.56 -6.48 4.52
C GLN A 263 6.68 -7.40 4.04
N ASN A 264 6.84 -8.57 4.68
CA ASN A 264 7.87 -9.53 4.31
C ASN A 264 7.68 -10.03 2.86
N MET A 265 6.43 -10.14 2.41
CA MET A 265 6.12 -10.53 1.03
C MET A 265 6.51 -9.45 0.02
N ILE A 266 6.22 -8.17 0.30
CA ILE A 266 6.63 -7.04 -0.54
C ILE A 266 8.16 -7.00 -0.65
N LEU A 267 8.85 -6.99 0.51
CA LEU A 267 10.31 -6.98 0.62
C LEU A 267 10.93 -8.12 -0.19
N THR A 268 10.61 -9.36 0.19
CA THR A 268 11.30 -10.54 -0.33
C THR A 268 11.00 -10.79 -1.80
N SER A 269 9.78 -10.50 -2.27
CA SER A 269 9.43 -10.69 -3.69
C SER A 269 10.19 -9.74 -4.61
N TYR A 270 10.36 -8.47 -4.22
CA TYR A 270 11.06 -7.48 -5.02
C TYR A 270 12.57 -7.69 -5.03
N PHE A 271 13.19 -7.80 -3.85
CA PHE A 271 14.64 -7.88 -3.75
C PHE A 271 15.15 -9.21 -4.32
N ASN A 272 14.45 -10.33 -4.09
CA ASN A 272 14.85 -11.59 -4.72
C ASN A 272 14.73 -11.58 -6.26
N SER A 273 13.69 -10.95 -6.82
CA SER A 273 13.50 -10.94 -8.28
C SER A 273 14.52 -10.05 -9.00
N THR A 274 15.01 -9.02 -8.31
CA THR A 274 15.94 -8.04 -8.87
C THR A 274 17.41 -8.46 -8.81
N LEU A 275 17.77 -9.45 -7.97
CA LEU A 275 19.12 -10.04 -7.94
C LEU A 275 19.62 -10.52 -9.31
N ASN A 276 18.72 -11.06 -10.14
CA ASN A 276 19.07 -11.63 -11.44
C ASN A 276 19.41 -10.56 -12.50
N ASN A 277 19.22 -9.28 -12.17
CA ASN A 277 19.39 -8.15 -13.08
C ASN A 277 20.55 -7.23 -12.65
N LEU A 278 21.56 -7.77 -11.96
CA LEU A 278 22.75 -7.03 -11.53
C LEU A 278 23.90 -7.37 -12.46
N TYR A 279 24.37 -6.39 -13.25
CA TYR A 279 25.38 -6.60 -14.30
C TYR A 279 26.65 -5.79 -14.09
N SER A 280 26.65 -4.87 -13.13
CA SER A 280 27.78 -4.01 -12.82
C SER A 280 27.95 -3.82 -11.31
N VAL A 281 29.14 -3.35 -10.91
CA VAL A 281 29.39 -2.93 -9.52
C VAL A 281 28.43 -1.82 -9.09
N GLN A 282 28.09 -0.89 -10.00
CA GLN A 282 27.14 0.18 -9.71
C GLN A 282 25.74 -0.36 -9.39
N ASP A 283 25.26 -1.37 -10.13
CA ASP A 283 23.95 -1.99 -9.86
C ASP A 283 23.90 -2.61 -8.47
N ILE A 284 25.00 -3.25 -8.04
CA ILE A 284 25.12 -3.84 -6.70
C ILE A 284 25.06 -2.76 -5.63
N GLU A 285 25.81 -1.67 -5.78
CA GLU A 285 25.81 -0.57 -4.81
C GLU A 285 24.45 0.13 -4.72
N ASP A 286 23.79 0.35 -5.87
CA ASP A 286 22.44 0.90 -5.92
C ASP A 286 21.42 -0.03 -5.26
N TYR A 287 21.54 -1.33 -5.47
CA TYR A 287 20.73 -2.35 -4.81
C TYR A 287 20.94 -2.34 -3.29
N ARG A 288 22.20 -2.34 -2.82
CA ARG A 288 22.55 -2.30 -1.39
C ARG A 288 21.96 -1.06 -0.72
N ARG A 289 22.15 0.12 -1.34
CA ARG A 289 21.58 1.38 -0.86
C ARG A 289 20.06 1.30 -0.79
N LYS A 290 19.41 0.80 -1.84
CA LYS A 290 17.94 0.68 -1.89
C LYS A 290 17.41 -0.24 -0.79
N LEU A 291 18.05 -1.39 -0.56
CA LEU A 291 17.67 -2.32 0.51
C LEU A 291 17.92 -1.72 1.90
N TYR A 292 19.06 -1.06 2.10
CA TYR A 292 19.38 -0.43 3.37
C TYR A 292 18.36 0.64 3.74
N CYS A 293 17.99 1.53 2.80
CA CYS A 293 16.97 2.54 3.05
C CYS A 293 15.55 1.96 3.18
N TYR A 294 15.28 0.76 2.63
CA TYR A 294 13.98 0.11 2.80
C TYR A 294 13.69 -0.22 4.27
N LYS A 295 14.73 -0.42 5.10
CA LYS A 295 14.58 -0.75 6.53
C LYS A 295 13.72 0.28 7.27
N ASP A 296 13.81 1.55 6.87
CA ASP A 296 13.15 2.67 7.54
C ASP A 296 11.64 2.68 7.27
N LEU A 297 11.17 1.88 6.31
CA LEU A 297 9.74 1.73 5.98
C LEU A 297 9.08 0.56 6.73
N LEU A 298 9.87 -0.29 7.39
CA LEU A 298 9.38 -1.50 8.02
C LEU A 298 8.66 -1.20 9.34
N GLY A 299 7.59 -1.92 9.60
CA GLY A 299 7.06 -2.08 10.94
C GLY A 299 7.71 -3.25 11.68
N THR A 300 7.94 -3.07 12.97
CA THR A 300 8.58 -4.04 13.85
C THR A 300 7.68 -4.43 15.01
N THR A 301 7.71 -5.70 15.39
CA THR A 301 7.18 -6.20 16.66
C THR A 301 8.36 -6.55 17.56
N ASP A 302 8.11 -6.76 18.86
CA ASP A 302 9.19 -7.00 19.85
C ASP A 302 10.13 -8.17 19.48
N ASN A 303 9.67 -9.14 18.69
CA ASN A 303 10.43 -10.32 18.25
C ASN A 303 10.71 -10.35 16.73
N TYR A 304 10.63 -9.21 16.04
CA TYR A 304 10.82 -9.18 14.59
C TYR A 304 12.31 -9.20 14.20
N THR A 305 12.82 -10.38 13.81
CA THR A 305 14.21 -10.55 13.33
C THR A 305 14.33 -10.75 11.81
N TYR A 306 13.20 -10.94 11.12
CA TYR A 306 13.18 -11.39 9.72
C TYR A 306 14.02 -10.53 8.78
N PHE A 307 13.93 -9.20 8.87
CA PHE A 307 14.69 -8.31 7.99
C PHE A 307 16.21 -8.44 8.19
N ASN A 308 16.67 -8.56 9.44
CA ASN A 308 18.11 -8.69 9.72
C ASN A 308 18.66 -10.00 9.15
N ASP A 309 17.96 -11.10 9.38
CA ASP A 309 18.33 -12.42 8.84
C ASP A 309 18.32 -12.41 7.30
N TYR A 310 17.28 -11.79 6.72
CA TYR A 310 17.15 -11.61 5.27
C TYR A 310 18.29 -10.74 4.70
N TYR A 311 18.60 -9.62 5.33
CA TYR A 311 19.64 -8.68 4.92
C TYR A 311 21.01 -9.35 4.90
N ILE A 312 21.39 -10.06 5.98
CA ILE A 312 22.67 -10.78 6.07
C ILE A 312 22.78 -11.84 4.96
N ASN A 313 21.73 -12.64 4.77
CA ASN A 313 21.70 -13.65 3.69
C ASN A 313 21.86 -13.00 2.30
N LEU A 314 21.21 -11.87 2.10
CA LEU A 314 21.20 -11.17 0.83
C LEU A 314 22.54 -10.48 0.54
N MET A 315 23.20 -9.90 1.55
CA MET A 315 24.55 -9.34 1.40
C MET A 315 25.55 -10.41 0.97
N SER A 316 25.51 -11.59 1.59
CA SER A 316 26.37 -12.72 1.18
C SER A 316 26.13 -13.14 -0.28
N LYS A 317 24.87 -13.11 -0.76
CA LYS A 317 24.57 -13.36 -2.18
C LYS A 317 25.14 -12.29 -3.09
N LEU A 318 25.06 -11.01 -2.70
CA LEU A 318 25.62 -9.91 -3.48
C LEU A 318 27.15 -9.99 -3.56
N ASP A 319 27.83 -10.43 -2.51
CA ASP A 319 29.29 -10.63 -2.52
C ASP A 319 29.69 -11.67 -3.58
N ASN A 320 28.96 -12.79 -3.67
CA ASN A 320 29.20 -13.79 -4.71
C ASN A 320 28.97 -13.21 -6.13
N ILE A 321 27.94 -12.36 -6.31
CA ILE A 321 27.67 -11.71 -7.59
C ILE A 321 28.81 -10.71 -7.91
N TYR A 322 29.26 -9.93 -6.93
CA TYR A 322 30.37 -9.00 -7.06
C TYR A 322 31.67 -9.71 -7.48
N GLU A 323 31.97 -10.85 -6.85
CA GLU A 323 33.11 -11.69 -7.22
C GLU A 323 32.97 -12.22 -8.65
N SER A 324 31.76 -12.62 -9.08
CA SER A 324 31.56 -13.10 -10.46
C SER A 324 31.76 -12.00 -11.51
N ILE A 325 31.35 -10.76 -11.22
CA ILE A 325 31.50 -9.62 -12.14
C ILE A 325 32.97 -9.17 -12.23
N ASN A 326 33.71 -9.23 -11.12
CA ASN A 326 35.12 -8.82 -11.10
C ASN A 326 36.11 -9.96 -11.42
N GLY A 327 35.67 -11.21 -11.27
CA GLY A 327 36.46 -12.43 -11.41
C GLY A 327 36.81 -12.80 -12.85
N ASP A 328 36.12 -12.24 -13.85
CA ASP A 328 36.52 -12.35 -15.26
C ASP A 328 37.83 -11.59 -15.58
N GLY A 329 38.39 -10.84 -14.62
CA GLY A 329 39.68 -10.16 -14.73
C GLY A 329 40.81 -10.66 -13.81
N VAL A 330 40.54 -11.53 -12.83
CA VAL A 330 41.58 -12.04 -11.91
C VAL A 330 41.31 -13.50 -11.58
N THR A 331 42.22 -14.38 -12.00
CA THR A 331 42.26 -15.81 -11.68
C THR A 331 42.14 -16.06 -10.17
N SER A 332 40.94 -16.35 -9.68
CA SER A 332 40.73 -16.97 -8.37
C SER A 332 40.50 -18.47 -8.54
N LEU A 333 41.40 -19.27 -7.96
CA LEU A 333 41.33 -20.73 -7.90
C LEU A 333 39.96 -21.17 -7.35
N VAL A 334 39.09 -21.66 -8.24
CA VAL A 334 37.80 -22.26 -7.87
C VAL A 334 38.07 -23.57 -7.13
N ILE A 335 37.75 -23.64 -5.84
CA ILE A 335 37.62 -24.92 -5.15
C ILE A 335 36.34 -25.58 -5.65
N TYR A 336 36.50 -26.51 -6.59
CA TYR A 336 35.40 -27.30 -7.12
C TYR A 336 34.91 -28.28 -6.04
N LYS A 337 33.79 -27.96 -5.37
CA LYS A 337 33.15 -28.89 -4.45
C LYS A 337 32.46 -29.99 -5.26
N ARG A 338 33.19 -31.08 -5.53
CA ARG A 338 32.67 -32.23 -6.27
C ARG A 338 31.40 -32.75 -5.58
N SER A 339 30.32 -32.86 -6.35
CA SER A 339 29.11 -33.55 -5.91
C SER A 339 29.46 -35.00 -5.54
N ILE A 340 28.80 -35.57 -4.52
CA ILE A 340 28.99 -36.97 -4.10
C ILE A 340 28.83 -37.92 -5.30
N TRP A 341 27.96 -37.58 -6.25
CA TRP A 341 27.77 -38.30 -7.52
C TRP A 341 28.98 -38.23 -8.47
N GLN A 342 29.69 -37.10 -8.53
CA GLN A 342 30.93 -36.96 -9.31
C GLN A 342 32.10 -37.72 -8.66
N ILE A 343 32.15 -37.78 -7.33
CA ILE A 343 33.12 -38.60 -6.60
C ILE A 343 32.84 -40.08 -6.85
N PHE A 344 31.57 -40.50 -6.83
CA PHE A 344 31.16 -41.89 -7.05
C PHE A 344 31.43 -42.35 -8.49
N THR A 345 31.09 -41.53 -9.49
CA THR A 345 31.36 -41.83 -10.91
C THR A 345 32.86 -41.87 -11.21
N SER A 346 33.66 -40.97 -10.64
CA SER A 346 35.13 -41.00 -10.82
C SER A 346 35.80 -42.23 -10.18
N LYS A 347 35.22 -42.79 -9.11
CA LYS A 347 35.67 -44.06 -8.52
C LYS A 347 35.25 -45.27 -9.35
N LEU A 348 34.06 -45.26 -9.96
CA LEU A 348 33.60 -46.30 -10.89
C LEU A 348 34.43 -46.35 -12.18
N ILE A 349 34.79 -45.20 -12.74
CA ILE A 349 35.65 -45.11 -13.94
C ILE A 349 37.07 -45.62 -13.66
N LYS A 350 37.57 -45.48 -12.42
CA LYS A 350 38.85 -46.09 -11.99
C LYS A 350 38.77 -47.60 -11.76
N LEU A 351 37.59 -48.15 -11.47
CA LEU A 351 37.36 -49.59 -11.29
C LEU A 351 37.16 -50.31 -12.63
N PHE A 352 36.63 -49.62 -13.64
CA PHE A 352 36.52 -50.12 -15.01
C PHE A 352 37.51 -49.39 -15.90
N GLY A 353 38.79 -49.78 -15.78
CA GLY A 353 39.88 -49.21 -16.55
C GLY A 353 39.59 -49.18 -18.05
N LYS A 354 39.35 -47.97 -18.57
CA LYS A 354 39.50 -47.65 -19.98
C LYS A 354 40.12 -46.27 -20.09
N ASN A 355 41.42 -46.25 -20.37
CA ASN A 355 42.12 -45.06 -20.82
C ASN A 355 41.48 -44.61 -22.14
N VAL A 356 40.90 -43.42 -22.14
CA VAL A 356 40.70 -42.66 -23.36
C VAL A 356 41.38 -41.32 -23.12
N GLU A 357 42.60 -41.19 -23.66
CA GLU A 357 43.19 -39.89 -23.92
C GLU A 357 42.29 -39.18 -24.93
N VAL A 358 41.79 -38.00 -24.55
CA VAL A 358 41.33 -37.02 -25.52
C VAL A 358 42.21 -35.80 -25.33
N GLU A 359 43.15 -35.66 -26.26
CA GLU A 359 44.00 -34.49 -26.44
C GLU A 359 43.15 -33.22 -26.57
N ASN A 360 43.72 -32.16 -26.03
CA ASN A 360 43.36 -30.77 -26.30
C ASN A 360 43.25 -30.50 -27.80
N ILE A 361 42.16 -29.89 -28.23
CA ILE A 361 42.23 -28.86 -29.28
C ILE A 361 41.41 -27.66 -28.85
N LEU A 362 42.14 -26.57 -28.63
CA LEU A 362 41.67 -25.19 -28.62
C LEU A 362 40.97 -24.85 -29.95
N GLN A 363 39.73 -24.40 -29.89
CA GLN A 363 39.19 -23.31 -30.70
C GLN A 363 37.93 -22.73 -30.06
#